data_AF-A0A8H6MHP1-F1
#
_entry.id   AF-A0A8H6MHP1-F1
#
_cell.length_a   1.000
_cell.length_b   1.000
_cell.length_c   1.000
_cell.angle_alpha   90.00
_cell.angle_beta   90.00
_cell.angle_gamma   90.00
#
_symmetry.space_group_name_H-M   'P 1'
#
loop_
_entity.id
_entity.type
_entity.pdbx_description
1 polymer ?
#
loop_
_entity_poly.entity_id
_entity_poly.type
_entity_poly.pdbx_seq_one_letter_code
_entity_poly.pdbx_strand_id
1 'polypeptide(L)' 'VTSGWSGQFGPDAGFTTFSVTDQKLIVWPAYTDKQLVNGKAVSPDQSYAPQNLP' A
#
# COMPACT_ATOMS: atom_id res chain seq x y z
N VAL A 1 -5.08 4.58 -9.75
CA VAL A 1 -4.51 4.38 -8.39
C VAL A 1 -5.06 5.46 -7.48
N THR A 2 -5.63 5.08 -6.34
CA THR A 2 -6.03 5.99 -5.26
C THR A 2 -5.28 5.63 -3.98
N SER A 3 -5.20 6.52 -2.98
CA SER A 3 -4.54 6.24 -1.71
C SER A 3 -5.26 6.85 -0.52
N GLY A 4 -5.08 6.25 0.65
CA GLY A 4 -5.53 6.76 1.94
C GLY A 4 -4.44 6.59 3.00
N TRP A 5 -4.22 7.61 3.81
CA TRP A 5 -3.22 7.61 4.89
C TRP A 5 -3.91 7.50 6.26
N SER A 6 -3.28 6.79 7.20
CA SER A 6 -3.71 6.72 8.61
C SER A 6 -2.52 6.76 9.57
N GLY A 7 -2.64 7.59 10.61
CA GLY A 7 -1.71 7.70 11.74
C GLY A 7 -2.26 7.16 13.05
N GLN A 8 -3.33 6.35 13.02
CA GLN A 8 -4.06 5.91 14.23
C GLN A 8 -3.24 5.06 15.21
N PHE A 9 -2.08 4.54 14.78
CA PHE A 9 -1.24 3.61 15.56
C PHE A 9 -0.09 4.29 16.31
N GLY A 10 -0.07 5.62 16.37
CA GLY A 10 0.90 6.41 17.13
C GLY A 10 2.05 6.99 16.30
N PRO A 11 2.95 7.76 16.94
CA PRO A 11 4.11 8.35 16.26
C PRO A 11 4.96 7.28 15.57
N ASP A 12 5.40 7.56 14.35
CA ASP A 12 6.21 6.65 13.51
C ASP A 12 5.55 5.34 13.05
N ALA A 13 4.23 5.19 13.25
CA ALA A 13 3.42 4.07 12.80
C ALA A 13 2.36 4.48 11.75
N GLY A 14 2.61 5.59 11.05
CA GLY A 14 1.81 6.02 9.90
C GLY A 14 1.96 5.06 8.72
N PHE A 15 0.85 4.84 8.02
CA PHE A 15 0.83 4.00 6.82
C PHE A 15 -0.10 4.56 5.76
N THR A 16 0.25 4.27 4.50
CA THR A 16 -0.54 4.59 3.32
C THR A 16 -1.00 3.30 2.67
N THR A 17 -2.31 3.15 2.52
CA THR A 17 -2.91 2.08 1.72
C THR A 17 -3.23 2.62 0.33
N PHE A 18 -2.82 1.90 -0.71
CA PHE A 18 -3.18 2.21 -2.09
C PHE A 18 -4.33 1.32 -2.56
N SER A 19 -5.07 1.80 -3.54
CA SER A 19 -6.00 1.02 -4.35
C SER A 19 -5.45 1.00 -5.77
N VAL A 20 -4.92 -0.15 -6.19
CA VAL A 20 -4.36 -0.33 -7.52
C VAL A 20 -5.29 -1.25 -8.29
N THR A 21 -5.87 -0.74 -9.37
CA THR A 21 -6.74 -1.47 -10.26
C THR A 21 -6.09 -1.62 -11.62
N ASP A 22 -6.18 -2.81 -12.20
CA ASP A 22 -5.87 -3.05 -13.60
C ASP A 22 -6.90 -4.02 -14.17
N GLN A 23 -7.52 -3.68 -15.31
CA GLN A 23 -8.63 -4.42 -15.89
C GLN A 23 -9.77 -4.72 -14.87
N LYS A 24 -10.00 -6.01 -14.55
CA LYS A 24 -10.96 -6.50 -13.55
C LYS A 24 -10.29 -6.98 -12.26
N LEU A 25 -9.07 -6.52 -11.99
CA LEU A 25 -8.30 -6.88 -10.80
C LEU A 25 -8.09 -5.66 -9.90
N ILE A 26 -8.00 -5.93 -8.60
CA ILE A 26 -7.66 -4.94 -7.59
C ILE A 26 -6.66 -5.50 -6.57
N VAL A 27 -5.74 -4.66 -6.14
CA VAL A 27 -4.79 -4.91 -5.05
C VAL A 27 -4.85 -3.74 -4.06
N TRP A 28 -4.72 -4.04 -2.78
CA TRP A 28 -4.72 -3.06 -1.68
C TRP A 28 -3.41 -3.07 -0.89
N PRO A 29 -2.28 -2.63 -1.47
CA PRO A 29 -1.01 -2.66 -0.77
C PRO A 29 -0.96 -1.56 0.31
N ALA A 30 -0.36 -1.86 1.46
CA ALA A 30 -0.25 -0.94 2.58
C ALA A 30 1.21 -0.83 3.04
N TYR A 31 1.76 0.38 2.98
CA TYR A 31 3.15 0.65 3.33
C TYR A 31 3.23 1.64 4.47
N THR A 32 4.15 1.41 5.41
CA THR A 32 4.49 2.41 6.41
C THR A 32 5.21 3.61 5.78
N ASP A 33 5.20 4.74 6.45
CA ASP A 33 5.92 5.93 5.98
C ASP A 33 7.42 5.66 5.80
N LYS A 34 7.99 4.77 6.64
CA LYS A 34 9.39 4.30 6.57
C LYS A 34 9.69 3.46 5.33
N GLN A 35 8.67 2.81 4.76
CA GLN A 35 8.80 1.96 3.57
C GLN A 35 8.66 2.75 2.27
N LEU A 36 7.93 3.86 2.28
CA LEU A 36 7.75 4.72 1.10
C LEU A 36 8.91 5.71 0.88
N VAL A 37 9.90 5.72 1.77
CA VAL A 37 11.05 6.63 1.69
C VAL A 37 11.79 6.43 0.37
N ASN A 38 11.90 7.51 -0.42
CA ASN A 38 12.57 7.55 -1.73
C ASN A 38 11.93 6.71 -2.85
N GLY A 39 10.69 6.24 -2.69
CA GLY A 39 9.95 5.54 -3.76
C GLY A 39 10.63 4.26 -4.26
N LYS A 40 11.47 3.64 -3.44
CA LYS A 40 12.14 2.37 -3.78
C LYS A 40 11.24 1.19 -3.42
N ALA A 41 11.40 0.09 -4.15
CA ALA A 41 10.83 -1.18 -3.75
C ALA A 41 11.36 -1.58 -2.36
N VAL A 42 10.46 -2.07 -1.51
CA VAL A 42 10.79 -2.55 -0.17
C VAL A 42 11.52 -3.90 -0.24
N SER A 43 12.38 -4.18 0.73
CA SER A 43 13.07 -5.47 0.88
C SER A 43 12.83 -6.04 2.29
N PRO A 44 12.38 -7.30 2.42
CA PRO A 44 11.94 -8.18 1.34
C PRO A 44 10.75 -7.62 0.57
N ASP A 45 10.54 -8.11 -0.66
CA ASP A 45 9.42 -7.66 -1.48
C ASP A 45 8.09 -7.92 -0.76
N GLN A 46 7.27 -6.88 -0.69
CA GLN A 46 5.98 -6.89 -0.01
C GLN A 46 4.88 -6.95 -1.07
N SER A 47 4.77 -8.13 -1.67
CA SER A 47 3.79 -8.45 -2.70
C SER A 47 2.41 -8.75 -2.11
N TYR A 48 1.36 -8.40 -2.85
CA TYR A 48 -0.04 -8.59 -2.47
C TYR A 48 -0.80 -9.28 -3.60
N ALA A 49 -1.57 -10.32 -3.27
CA ALA A 49 -2.33 -11.07 -4.28
C ALA A 49 -3.50 -10.24 -4.83
N PRO A 50 -3.64 -10.12 -6.17
CA PRO A 50 -4.80 -9.48 -6.78
C PRO A 50 -6.10 -10.25 -6.52
N GLN A 51 -7.19 -9.49 -6.43
CA GLN A 51 -8.54 -10.00 -6.30
C GLN A 51 -9.39 -9.52 -7.48
N ASN A 52 -10.42 -10.28 -7.85
CA ASN A 52 -11.37 -9.83 -8.85
C ASN A 52 -12.21 -8.68 -8.30
N LEU A 53 -12.43 -7.67 -9.15
CA LEU A 53 -13.46 -6.66 -8.91
C LEU A 53 -14.86 -7.29 -9.04
N PRO A 54 -15.85 -6.80 -8.27
CA PRO A 54 -17.26 -7.22 -8.39
C PRO A 54 -17.81 -7.06 -9.81
#